data_AF-A0A9P8FH21-F1
#
_entry.id   AF-A0A9P8FH21-F1
#
_cell.length_a   1.000
_cell.length_b   1.000
_cell.length_c   1.000
_cell.angle_alpha   90.00
_cell.angle_beta   90.00
_cell.angle_gamma   90.00
#
_symmetry.space_group_name_H-M   'P 1'
#
loop_
_entity.id
_entity.type
_entity.pdbx_description
1 polymer ?
#
loop_
_entity_poly.entity_id
_entity_poly.type
_entity_poly.pdbx_seq_one_letter_code
_entity_poly.pdbx_strand_id
1 'polypeptide(L)'
;SLTTLPLAPNFDSLDLSIDPFLEKTCDLLLDSIETHHTELNNYQFYQRSLAREQAKITQWQTKRKAENASRAATKQPLLPEDEWQKLFKLPQEPSRLETLVNSRQVEQYARQVDAFTASISAKMFAVKSNLVPSDD
;
A
#
# COMPACT_ATOMS: atom_id res chain seq x y z
N SER A 1 29.74 23.38 -43.71
CA SER A 1 30.70 22.39 -43.18
C SER A 1 31.19 22.83 -41.82
N LEU A 2 31.07 21.96 -40.82
CA LEU A 2 32.12 21.51 -39.89
C LEU A 2 31.46 20.77 -38.71
N THR A 3 31.26 19.46 -38.93
CA THR A 3 31.43 18.37 -37.94
C THR A 3 30.96 18.62 -36.50
N THR A 4 29.75 18.19 -36.18
CA THR A 4 29.48 17.56 -34.88
C THR A 4 30.44 16.37 -34.75
N LEU A 5 31.49 16.48 -33.95
CA LEU A 5 32.36 15.34 -33.68
C LEU A 5 31.49 14.22 -33.07
N PRO A 6 31.30 13.07 -33.75
CA PRO A 6 30.82 11.90 -33.05
C PRO A 6 31.98 11.43 -32.16
N LEU A 7 31.72 11.09 -30.89
CA LEU A 7 32.68 10.54 -29.91
C LEU A 7 33.50 11.54 -29.05
N ALA A 8 32.91 12.64 -28.55
CA ALA A 8 33.40 13.13 -27.27
C ALA A 8 32.88 12.18 -26.17
N PRO A 9 33.74 11.63 -25.28
CA PRO A 9 33.26 10.77 -24.20
C PRO A 9 32.31 11.55 -23.29
N ASN A 10 31.10 11.01 -23.07
CA ASN A 10 30.15 11.54 -22.08
C ASN A 10 30.47 10.92 -20.72
N PHE A 11 30.85 11.77 -19.76
CA PHE A 11 31.17 11.36 -18.39
C PHE A 11 30.06 11.64 -17.37
N ASP A 12 28.89 12.15 -17.80
CA ASP A 12 27.74 12.46 -16.92
C ASP A 12 27.31 11.24 -16.10
N SER A 13 27.39 10.05 -16.71
CA SER A 13 27.07 8.78 -16.03
C SER A 13 28.02 8.44 -14.87
N LEU A 14 29.22 9.02 -14.84
CA LEU A 14 30.26 8.81 -13.83
C LEU A 14 30.23 9.86 -12.71
N ASP A 15 29.32 10.84 -12.78
CA ASP A 15 29.21 11.83 -11.71
C ASP A 15 28.78 11.17 -10.39
N LEU A 16 29.41 11.63 -9.31
CA LEU A 16 29.23 11.17 -7.93
C LEU A 16 28.41 12.15 -7.09
N SER A 17 27.99 13.29 -7.66
CA SER A 17 27.13 14.23 -6.96
C SER A 17 25.84 13.54 -6.48
N ILE A 18 25.46 13.80 -5.22
CA ILE A 18 24.16 13.36 -4.72
C ILE A 18 23.12 14.20 -5.47
N ASP A 19 22.49 13.56 -6.45
CA ASP A 19 21.51 14.20 -7.31
C ASP A 19 20.31 14.69 -6.46
N PRO A 20 19.85 15.95 -6.61
CA PRO A 20 18.55 16.41 -6.08
C PRO A 20 17.40 15.43 -6.34
N PHE A 21 17.54 14.58 -7.36
CA PHE A 21 16.65 13.47 -7.64
C PHE A 21 16.54 12.44 -6.49
N LEU A 22 17.65 12.06 -5.82
CA LEU A 22 17.60 11.11 -4.70
C LEU A 22 16.83 11.68 -3.52
N GLU A 23 17.16 12.92 -3.11
CA GLU A 23 16.49 13.61 -2.01
C GLU A 23 14.97 13.64 -2.24
N LYS A 24 14.56 14.11 -3.42
CA LYS A 24 13.15 14.17 -3.80
C LYS A 24 12.49 12.77 -3.84
N THR A 25 13.19 11.75 -4.32
CA THR A 25 12.65 10.38 -4.36
C THR A 25 12.45 9.82 -2.96
N CYS A 26 13.36 10.11 -2.04
CA CYS A 26 13.23 9.75 -0.62
C CYS A 26 12.04 10.47 0.03
N ASP A 27 11.85 11.77 -0.23
CA ASP A 27 10.69 12.52 0.27
C ASP A 27 9.38 11.91 -0.24
N LEU A 28 9.30 11.64 -1.55
CA LEU A 28 8.12 11.00 -2.15
C LEU A 28 7.87 9.59 -1.60
N LEU A 29 8.93 8.84 -1.30
CA LEU A 29 8.82 7.55 -0.64
C LEU A 29 8.22 7.69 0.76
N LEU A 30 8.71 8.63 1.58
CA LEU A 30 8.21 8.88 2.92
C LEU A 30 6.72 9.28 2.91
N ASP A 31 6.34 10.21 2.04
CA ASP A 31 4.94 10.65 1.88
C ASP A 31 4.02 9.49 1.46
N SER A 32 4.49 8.65 0.53
CA SER A 32 3.74 7.48 0.08
C SER A 32 3.54 6.46 1.21
N ILE A 33 4.57 6.24 2.05
CA ILE A 33 4.50 5.34 3.21
C ILE A 33 3.50 5.88 4.24
N GLU A 34 3.54 7.18 4.56
CA GLU A 34 2.59 7.78 5.50
C GLU A 34 1.15 7.67 5.01
N THR A 35 0.93 7.97 3.73
CA THR A 35 -0.39 7.82 3.10
C THR A 35 -0.82 6.36 3.13
N HIS A 36 0.08 5.41 2.87
CA HIS A 36 -0.23 3.98 2.85
C HIS A 36 -0.66 3.51 4.24
N HIS A 37 0.03 4.00 5.27
CA HIS A 37 -0.28 3.68 6.65
C HIS A 37 -1.63 4.27 7.08
N THR A 38 -1.98 5.47 6.62
CA THR A 38 -3.29 6.08 6.85
C THR A 38 -4.41 5.25 6.22
N GLU A 39 -4.26 4.82 4.97
CA GLU A 39 -5.22 3.97 4.27
C GLU A 39 -5.40 2.60 4.97
N LEU A 40 -4.30 2.00 5.43
CA LEU A 40 -4.36 0.76 6.22
C LEU A 40 -5.15 0.94 7.53
N ASN A 41 -4.92 2.04 8.25
CA ASN A 41 -5.65 2.33 9.48
C ASN A 41 -7.16 2.51 9.22
N ASN A 42 -7.53 3.19 8.14
CA ASN A 42 -8.93 3.34 7.71
C ASN A 42 -9.57 1.98 7.43
N TYR A 43 -8.87 1.10 6.71
CA TYR A 43 -9.35 -0.24 6.41
C TYR A 43 -9.50 -1.12 7.65
N GLN A 44 -8.54 -1.06 8.58
CA GLN A 44 -8.64 -1.78 9.85
C GLN A 44 -9.80 -1.29 10.71
N PHE A 45 -10.05 0.03 10.74
CA PHE A 45 -11.22 0.59 11.41
C PHE A 45 -12.52 0.05 10.81
N TYR A 46 -12.62 0.06 9.49
CA TYR A 46 -13.74 -0.53 8.75
C TYR A 46 -13.94 -2.00 9.14
N GLN A 47 -12.89 -2.82 9.10
CA GLN A 47 -13.00 -4.25 9.46
C GLN A 47 -13.51 -4.46 10.89
N ARG A 48 -13.01 -3.68 11.86
CA ARG A 48 -13.50 -3.76 13.25
C ARG A 48 -14.98 -3.37 13.34
N SER A 49 -15.40 -2.36 12.59
CA SER A 49 -16.80 -1.93 12.56
C SER A 49 -17.71 -2.98 11.93
N LEU A 50 -17.28 -3.54 10.81
CA LEU A 50 -17.98 -4.60 10.10
C LEU A 50 -18.16 -5.83 10.99
N ALA A 51 -17.09 -6.27 11.67
CA ALA A 51 -17.15 -7.42 12.57
C ALA A 51 -18.16 -7.23 13.72
N ARG A 52 -18.23 -6.02 14.29
CA ARG A 52 -19.22 -5.71 15.34
C ARG A 52 -20.65 -5.78 14.81
N GLU A 53 -20.92 -5.20 13.64
CA GLU A 53 -22.27 -5.26 13.05
C GLU A 53 -22.66 -6.69 12.64
N GLN A 54 -21.72 -7.45 12.07
CA GLN A 54 -21.94 -8.85 11.71
C GLN A 54 -22.26 -9.71 12.95
N ALA A 55 -21.62 -9.46 14.08
CA ALA A 55 -21.92 -10.14 15.34
C ALA A 55 -23.34 -9.84 15.82
N LYS A 56 -23.79 -8.58 15.73
CA LYS A 56 -25.18 -8.19 16.08
C LYS A 56 -26.20 -8.86 15.17
N ILE A 57 -25.95 -8.88 13.86
CA ILE A 57 -26.82 -9.55 12.88
C ILE A 57 -26.92 -11.04 13.19
N THR A 58 -25.78 -11.70 13.43
CA THR A 58 -25.73 -13.14 13.76
C THR A 58 -26.51 -13.44 15.05
N GLN A 59 -26.35 -12.62 16.07
CA GLN A 59 -27.09 -12.77 17.33
C GLN A 59 -28.60 -12.55 17.12
N TRP A 60 -29.00 -11.56 16.32
CA TRP A 60 -30.39 -11.32 15.98
C TRP A 60 -31.00 -12.51 15.22
N GLN A 61 -30.30 -13.03 14.22
CA GLN A 61 -30.75 -14.17 13.41
C GLN A 61 -30.91 -15.42 14.27
N THR A 62 -29.97 -15.67 15.18
CA THR A 62 -30.03 -16.78 16.12
C THR A 62 -31.27 -16.68 17.02
N LYS A 63 -31.55 -15.48 17.57
CA LYS A 63 -32.75 -15.24 18.39
C LYS A 63 -34.04 -15.39 17.57
N ARG A 64 -34.09 -14.84 16.36
CA ARG A 64 -35.25 -14.92 15.46
C ARG A 64 -35.57 -16.37 15.10
N LYS A 65 -34.54 -17.18 14.79
CA LYS A 65 -34.70 -18.61 14.50
C LYS A 65 -35.24 -19.39 15.70
N ALA A 66 -34.74 -19.12 16.91
CA ALA A 66 -35.24 -19.74 18.14
C ALA A 66 -36.70 -19.36 18.43
N GLU A 67 -37.08 -18.10 18.23
CA GLU A 67 -38.47 -17.65 18.36
C GLU A 67 -39.38 -18.35 17.33
N ASN A 68 -38.95 -18.42 16.08
CA ASN A 68 -39.67 -19.09 15.00
C ASN A 68 -39.90 -20.58 15.29
N ALA A 69 -38.93 -21.27 15.89
CA ALA A 69 -39.09 -22.65 16.33
C ALA A 69 -40.19 -22.80 17.42
N SER A 70 -40.23 -21.87 18.38
CA SER A 70 -41.28 -21.84 19.42
C SER A 70 -42.68 -21.52 18.84
N ARG A 71 -42.75 -20.56 17.91
CA ARG A 71 -43.99 -20.23 17.18
C ARG A 71 -44.51 -21.41 16.38
N ALA A 72 -43.63 -22.14 15.69
CA ALA A 72 -44.00 -23.34 14.96
C ALA A 72 -44.59 -24.43 15.88
N ALA A 73 -43.99 -24.66 17.05
CA ALA A 73 -44.50 -25.61 18.04
C ALA A 73 -45.89 -25.23 18.58
N THR A 74 -46.16 -23.93 18.69
CA THR A 74 -47.46 -23.39 19.14
C THR A 74 -48.44 -23.10 18.00
N LYS A 75 -48.11 -23.52 16.76
CA LYS A 75 -48.90 -23.30 15.53
C LYS A 75 -49.18 -21.81 15.23
N GLN A 76 -48.29 -20.92 15.67
CA GLN A 76 -48.31 -19.50 15.31
C GLN A 76 -47.55 -19.26 14.00
N PRO A 77 -47.91 -18.22 13.22
CA PRO A 77 -47.18 -17.84 12.02
C PRO A 77 -45.74 -17.41 12.36
N LEU A 78 -44.80 -17.83 11.50
CA LEU A 78 -43.38 -17.49 11.57
C LEU A 78 -43.16 -16.01 11.28
N LEU A 79 -42.17 -15.42 11.94
CA LEU A 79 -41.71 -14.06 11.65
C LEU A 79 -40.67 -14.06 10.52
N PRO A 80 -40.56 -12.99 9.73
CA PRO A 80 -39.58 -12.89 8.65
C PRO A 80 -38.14 -12.98 9.16
N GLU A 81 -37.25 -13.63 8.41
CA GLU A 81 -35.83 -13.79 8.79
C GLU A 81 -34.90 -12.78 8.12
N ASP A 82 -35.43 -11.92 7.26
CA ASP A 82 -34.71 -10.91 6.47
C ASP A 82 -34.81 -9.48 7.06
N GLU A 83 -35.66 -9.27 8.08
CA GLU A 83 -35.86 -7.96 8.73
C GLU A 83 -34.55 -7.30 9.21
N TRP A 84 -33.52 -8.09 9.54
CA TRP A 84 -32.21 -7.57 9.92
C TRP A 84 -31.61 -6.62 8.86
N GLN A 85 -31.93 -6.80 7.57
CA GLN A 85 -31.44 -5.92 6.50
C GLN A 85 -31.94 -4.48 6.63
N LYS A 86 -33.10 -4.28 7.26
CA LYS A 86 -33.67 -2.96 7.56
C LYS A 86 -33.19 -2.42 8.91
N LEU A 87 -32.94 -3.31 9.86
CA LEU A 87 -32.56 -2.98 11.24
C LEU A 87 -31.08 -2.63 11.38
N PHE A 88 -30.20 -3.29 10.62
CA PHE A 88 -28.75 -3.12 10.70
C PHE A 88 -28.22 -2.50 9.41
N LYS A 89 -27.37 -1.48 9.55
CA LYS A 89 -26.67 -0.86 8.42
C LYS A 89 -25.20 -1.26 8.50
N LEU A 90 -24.72 -1.96 7.47
CA LEU A 90 -23.30 -2.31 7.40
C LEU A 90 -22.47 -1.05 7.13
N PRO A 91 -21.27 -0.93 7.72
CA PRO A 91 -20.34 0.14 7.40
C PRO A 91 -20.01 0.12 5.91
N GLN A 92 -19.78 1.30 5.33
CA GLN A 92 -19.33 1.41 3.94
C GLN A 92 -17.86 0.99 3.85
N GLU A 93 -17.55 0.13 2.87
CA GLU A 93 -16.18 -0.27 2.59
C GLU A 93 -15.38 0.93 2.03
N PRO A 94 -14.20 1.24 2.60
CA PRO A 94 -13.32 2.25 2.01
C PRO A 94 -12.79 1.80 0.65
N SER A 95 -12.41 2.76 -0.20
CA SER A 95 -11.92 2.46 -1.55
C SER A 95 -10.66 1.60 -1.52
N ARG A 96 -10.72 0.39 -2.09
CA ARG A 96 -9.53 -0.48 -2.23
C ARG A 96 -8.56 0.00 -3.32
N LEU A 97 -9.04 0.83 -4.25
CA LEU A 97 -8.23 1.34 -5.36
C LEU A 97 -7.11 2.25 -4.84
N GLU A 98 -7.43 3.15 -3.91
CA GLU A 98 -6.46 4.09 -3.33
C GLU A 98 -5.33 3.35 -2.62
N THR A 99 -5.67 2.35 -1.80
CA THR A 99 -4.67 1.50 -1.13
C THR A 99 -3.77 0.79 -2.13
N LEU A 100 -4.33 0.26 -3.23
CA LEU A 100 -3.56 -0.44 -4.27
C LEU A 100 -2.60 0.51 -5.01
N VAL A 101 -3.10 1.67 -5.43
CA VAL A 101 -2.30 2.68 -6.14
C VAL A 101 -1.14 3.13 -5.28
N ASN A 102 -1.41 3.46 -4.02
CA ASN A 102 -0.38 3.90 -3.10
C ASN A 102 0.66 2.82 -2.81
N SER A 103 0.23 1.56 -2.60
CA SER A 103 1.17 0.44 -2.43
C SER A 103 2.15 0.31 -3.60
N ARG A 104 1.68 0.59 -4.83
CA ARG A 104 2.55 0.61 -6.02
C ARG A 104 3.46 1.82 -6.09
N GLN A 105 3.03 2.98 -5.59
CA GLN A 105 3.89 4.17 -5.49
C GLN A 105 5.04 3.92 -4.51
N VAL A 106 4.77 3.37 -3.33
CA VAL A 106 5.80 2.98 -2.34
C VAL A 106 6.82 2.03 -3.00
N GLU A 107 6.34 0.98 -3.67
CA GLU A 107 7.19 0.00 -4.34
C GLU A 107 8.04 0.62 -5.46
N GLN A 108 7.48 1.56 -6.22
CA GLN A 108 8.18 2.26 -7.29
C GLN A 108 9.28 3.16 -6.75
N TYR A 109 9.01 3.98 -5.73
CA TYR A 109 10.02 4.87 -5.17
C TYR A 109 11.13 4.09 -4.46
N ALA A 110 10.79 3.00 -3.75
CA ALA A 110 11.79 2.10 -3.17
C ALA A 110 12.75 1.54 -4.23
N ARG A 111 12.23 1.06 -5.37
CA ARG A 111 13.06 0.60 -6.49
C ARG A 111 13.96 1.69 -7.08
N GLN A 112 13.49 2.93 -7.14
CA GLN A 112 14.29 4.04 -7.63
C GLN A 112 15.46 4.35 -6.69
N VAL A 113 15.22 4.34 -5.38
CA VAL A 113 16.27 4.50 -4.35
C VAL A 113 17.30 3.35 -4.42
N ASP A 114 16.83 2.11 -4.57
CA ASP A 114 17.72 0.94 -4.69
C ASP A 114 18.61 1.03 -5.94
N ALA A 115 18.02 1.35 -7.09
CA ALA A 115 18.75 1.50 -8.34
C ALA A 115 19.79 2.63 -8.28
N PHE A 116 19.42 3.76 -7.67
CA PHE A 116 20.34 4.88 -7.46
C PHE A 116 21.51 4.47 -6.55
N THR A 117 21.21 3.83 -5.42
CA THR A 117 22.21 3.35 -4.45
C THR A 117 23.18 2.36 -5.08
N ALA A 118 22.68 1.42 -5.89
CA ALA A 118 23.50 0.48 -6.61
C ALA A 118 24.46 1.18 -7.60
N SER A 119 23.96 2.16 -8.36
CA SER A 119 24.77 2.93 -9.32
C SER A 119 25.89 3.72 -8.62
N ILE A 120 25.55 4.48 -7.56
CA ILE A 120 26.53 5.28 -6.82
C ILE A 120 27.56 4.40 -6.12
N SER A 121 27.14 3.28 -5.54
CA SER A 121 28.06 2.34 -4.88
C SER A 121 29.09 1.76 -5.85
N ALA A 122 28.66 1.40 -7.07
CA ALA A 122 29.56 0.93 -8.11
C ALA A 122 30.58 2.01 -8.53
N LYS A 123 30.12 3.25 -8.70
CA LYS A 123 31.00 4.40 -9.03
C LYS A 123 32.02 4.68 -7.93
N MET A 124 31.58 4.70 -6.67
CA MET A 124 32.44 4.90 -5.50
C MET A 124 33.52 3.80 -5.41
N PHE A 125 33.16 2.54 -5.67
CA PHE A 125 34.12 1.44 -5.67
C PHE A 125 35.14 1.57 -6.81
N ALA A 126 34.71 1.96 -8.02
CA ALA A 126 35.60 2.19 -9.15
C ALA A 126 36.61 3.32 -8.87
N VAL A 127 36.15 4.43 -8.26
CA VAL A 127 37.04 5.52 -7.83
C VAL A 127 38.02 5.04 -6.77
N LYS A 128 37.54 4.33 -5.74
CA LYS A 128 38.43 3.78 -4.69
C LYS A 128 39.47 2.82 -5.25
N SER A 129 39.07 1.90 -6.13
CA SER A 129 39.96 0.92 -6.75
C SER A 129 41.04 1.59 -7.61
N ASN A 130 40.75 2.72 -8.24
CA ASN A 130 41.72 3.48 -9.02
C ASN A 130 42.62 4.38 -8.14
N LEU A 131 42.23 4.70 -6.91
CA LEU A 131 43.00 5.52 -5.97
C LEU A 131 43.97 4.72 -5.09
N VAL A 132 43.78 3.41 -4.97
CA VAL A 132 44.72 2.52 -4.28
C VAL A 132 45.73 2.03 -5.33
N PRO A 133 47.04 2.32 -5.21
CA PRO A 133 48.04 1.76 -6.11
C PRO A 133 47.93 0.24 -6.09
N SER A 134 48.06 -0.41 -7.25
CA SER A 134 48.27 -1.85 -7.27
C SER A 134 49.60 -2.12 -6.55
N ASP A 135 49.55 -2.82 -5.41
CA ASP A 135 50.75 -3.31 -4.74
C ASP A 135 51.38 -4.40 -5.65
N ASP A 136 52.18 -3.95 -6.63
CA ASP A 136 53.25 -4.74 -7.27
C ASP A 136 54.55 -4.61 -6.46
#